data_AF-A0A920A466-F1
#
_entry.id   AF-A0A920A466-F1
#
_cell.length_a   1.000
_cell.length_b   1.000
_cell.length_c   1.000
_cell.angle_alpha   90.00
_cell.angle_beta   90.00
_cell.angle_gamma   90.00
#
_symmetry.space_group_name_H-M   'P 1'
#
loop_
_entity.id
_entity.type
_entity.pdbx_description
1 polymer ?
#
loop_
_entity_poly.entity_id
_entity_poly.type
_entity_poly.pdbx_seq_one_letter_code
_entity_poly.pdbx_strand_id
1 'polypeptide(L)' 'MAPEGTRKKVLKLKSGFIRIAKQTNSKIMLAGIDFQKKIVNLDRFFTPTGNLNNDLRYVQNYFSHYSGKRAQ' A
#
# COMPACT_ATOMS: atom_id res chain seq x y z
N MET A 1 -0.98 8.89 -5.96
CA MET A 1 0.27 9.16 -5.20
C MET A 1 0.66 7.89 -4.46
N ALA A 2 1.86 7.36 -4.66
CA ALA A 2 2.33 6.22 -3.87
C ALA A 2 2.47 6.64 -2.40
N PRO A 3 1.88 5.89 -1.44
CA PRO A 3 1.86 6.28 -0.03
C PRO A 3 3.26 6.28 0.61
N GLU A 4 4.22 5.67 -0.09
CA GLU A 4 5.61 5.56 0.33
C GLU A 4 6.39 6.87 0.13
N GLY A 5 5.99 7.76 -0.80
CA GLY A 5 6.40 9.18 -0.86
C GLY A 5 7.89 9.55 -0.72
N THR A 6 8.82 8.60 -0.74
CA THR A 6 10.26 8.80 -0.55
C THR A 6 11.04 7.72 -1.30
N ARG A 7 12.19 8.07 -1.90
CA ARG A 7 13.15 7.10 -2.48
C ARG A 7 13.82 6.19 -1.43
N LYS A 8 13.45 6.31 -0.15
CA LYS A 8 13.94 5.51 0.98
C LYS A 8 12.81 4.59 1.47
N LYS A 9 13.18 3.36 1.85
CA LYS A 9 12.28 2.43 2.56
C LYS A 9 11.70 3.13 3.78
N VAL A 10 10.39 3.05 3.94
CA VAL A 10 9.69 3.59 5.09
C VAL A 10 9.08 2.44 5.90
N LEU A 11 9.39 2.38 7.19
CA LEU A 11 8.88 1.37 8.13
C LEU A 11 7.37 1.50 8.41
N LYS A 12 6.79 2.69 8.20
CA LYS A 12 5.36 2.98 8.42
C LYS A 12 4.76 3.73 7.23
N LEU A 13 3.85 3.09 6.52
CA LEU A 13 3.03 3.73 5.48
C LEU A 13 2.38 5.00 6.03
N LYS A 14 2.45 6.10 5.26
CA LYS A 14 1.82 7.36 5.64
C LYS A 14 0.30 7.17 5.63
N SER A 15 -0.43 7.58 6.68
CA SER A 15 -1.89 7.44 6.74
C SER A 15 -2.68 8.36 5.79
N GLY A 16 -2.01 9.33 5.15
CA GLY A 16 -2.65 10.36 4.33
C GLY A 16 -3.49 9.82 3.17
N PHE A 17 -3.06 8.75 2.51
CA PHE A 17 -3.81 8.17 1.38
C PHE A 17 -5.15 7.55 1.83
N ILE A 18 -5.20 6.98 3.04
CA ILE A 18 -6.44 6.43 3.61
C ILE A 18 -7.40 7.57 3.95
N ARG A 19 -6.89 8.67 4.51
CA ARG A 19 -7.70 9.84 4.83
C ARG A 19 -8.29 10.50 3.58
N ILE A 20 -7.49 10.63 2.52
CA ILE A 20 -7.95 11.16 1.23
C ILE A 20 -9.03 10.26 0.65
N ALA A 21 -8.79 8.95 0.56
CA ALA A 21 -9.77 7.99 0.04
C ALA A 21 -11.09 7.99 0.81
N LYS A 22 -11.03 8.10 2.15
CA LYS A 22 -12.23 8.24 2.99
C LYS A 22 -12.98 9.54 2.71
N GLN A 23 -12.28 10.67 2.56
CA GLN A 23 -12.90 11.96 2.29
C GLN A 23 -13.51 12.04 0.89
N THR A 24 -12.88 11.42 -0.11
CA THR A 24 -13.34 11.42 -1.51
C THR A 24 -14.21 10.21 -1.85
N ASN A 25 -14.58 9.41 -0.84
CA ASN A 25 -15.31 8.14 -0.97
C ASN A 25 -14.76 7.25 -2.10
N SER A 26 -13.44 7.28 -2.29
CA SER A 26 -12.74 6.67 -3.42
C SER A 26 -12.10 5.34 -3.02
N LYS A 27 -11.99 4.42 -3.98
CA LYS A 27 -11.29 3.15 -3.78
C LYS A 27 -9.78 3.34 -3.92
N ILE A 28 -9.01 2.65 -3.09
CA ILE A 28 -7.54 2.62 -3.14
C ILE A 28 -7.13 1.40 -3.96
N MET A 29 -6.45 1.58 -5.09
CA MET A 29 -5.89 0.45 -5.81
C MET A 29 -4.55 0.04 -5.20
N LEU A 30 -4.44 -1.22 -4.79
CA LEU A 30 -3.20 -1.79 -4.27
C LEU A 30 -2.40 -2.37 -5.43
N ALA A 31 -1.18 -1.86 -5.61
CA ALA A 31 -0.25 -2.31 -6.64
C ALA A 31 1.06 -2.70 -5.98
N GLY A 32 1.42 -3.99 -6.07
CA GLY A 32 2.69 -4.52 -5.59
C GLY A 32 3.66 -4.71 -6.76
N ILE A 33 4.95 -4.47 -6.55
CA ILE A 33 5.98 -4.75 -7.55
C ILE A 33 6.83 -5.90 -7.01
N ASP A 34 6.76 -7.05 -7.69
CA ASP A 34 7.61 -8.20 -7.41
C ASP A 34 8.90 -8.09 -8.24
N PHE A 35 10.00 -7.75 -7.57
CA PHE A 35 11.29 -7.60 -8.24
C PHE A 35 11.98 -8.93 -8.52
N GLN A 36 11.64 -9.99 -7.78
CA GLN A 36 12.20 -11.32 -8.03
C GLN A 36 11.67 -11.87 -9.35
N LYS A 37 10.38 -11.66 -9.62
CA LYS A 37 9.73 -12.09 -10.87
C LYS A 37 9.74 -11.04 -11.98
N LYS A 38 10.12 -9.79 -11.66
CA LYS A 38 10.02 -8.61 -12.54
C LYS A 38 8.59 -8.35 -13.03
N ILE A 39 7.60 -8.59 -12.16
CA ILE A 39 6.17 -8.42 -12.48
C ILE A 39 5.58 -7.31 -11.61
N VAL A 40 4.68 -6.52 -12.20
CA VAL A 40 3.84 -5.57 -11.46
C VAL A 40 2.47 -6.20 -11.25
N ASN A 41 2.11 -6.44 -10.00
CA ASN A 41 0.81 -7.00 -9.61
C ASN A 41 -0.13 -5.85 -9.25
N LEU A 42 -1.14 -5.63 -10.10
CA LEU A 42 -2.27 -4.75 -9.85
C LEU A 42 -3.42 -5.63 -9.38
N ASP A 43 -3.47 -5.90 -8.07
CA ASP A 43 -4.27 -7.01 -7.56
C ASP A 43 -5.70 -6.55 -7.25
N ARG A 44 -5.88 -5.60 -6.31
CA ARG A 44 -7.21 -5.33 -5.74
C ARG A 44 -7.48 -3.86 -5.44
N PHE A 45 -8.74 -3.48 -5.60
CA PHE A 45 -9.29 -2.25 -5.04
C PHE A 45 -9.68 -2.48 -3.59
N PHE A 46 -9.07 -1.72 -2.70
CA PHE A 46 -9.33 -1.67 -1.27
C PHE A 46 -10.21 -0.46 -0.96
N THR A 47 -11.32 -0.68 -0.26
CA THR A 47 -12.17 0.41 0.25
C THR A 47 -11.89 0.55 1.74
N PRO A 48 -11.41 1.72 2.21
CA PRO A 48 -11.10 1.91 3.62
C PRO A 48 -12.38 1.83 4.45
N THR A 49 -12.32 1.06 5.52
CA THR A 49 -13.46 0.80 6.42
C THR A 49 -13.69 1.93 7.42
N GLY A 50 -12.77 2.88 7.48
CA GLY A 50 -12.82 4.03 8.38
C GLY A 50 -12.06 3.80 9.69
N ASN A 51 -11.58 2.58 9.94
CA ASN A 51 -10.64 2.26 11.01
C ASN A 51 -9.21 2.25 10.46
N LEU A 52 -8.51 3.37 10.66
CA LEU A 52 -7.18 3.60 10.13
C LEU A 52 -6.18 2.48 10.50
N ASN A 53 -6.24 1.95 11.73
CA ASN A 53 -5.29 0.93 12.19
C ASN A 53 -5.49 -0.40 11.46
N ASN A 54 -6.75 -0.82 11.29
CA ASN A 54 -7.08 -2.04 10.54
C ASN A 54 -6.78 -1.87 9.05
N ASP A 55 -7.14 -0.72 8.48
CA ASP A 55 -6.89 -0.42 7.09
C ASP A 55 -5.37 -0.41 6.80
N LEU A 56 -4.56 0.19 7.68
CA LEU A 56 -3.10 0.17 7.56
C LEU A 56 -2.51 -1.26 7.70
N ARG A 57 -3.02 -2.06 8.65
CA ARG A 57 -2.59 -3.46 8.80
C ARG A 57 -2.91 -4.28 7.56
N TYR A 58 -4.09 -4.09 6.95
CA TYR A 58 -4.47 -4.79 5.73
C TYR A 58 -3.51 -4.45 4.58
N VAL A 59 -3.22 -3.16 4.39
CA VAL A 59 -2.30 -2.69 3.36
C VAL A 59 -0.87 -3.19 3.63
N GLN A 60 -0.39 -3.16 4.87
CA GLN A 60 0.91 -3.72 5.24
C GLN A 60 1.00 -5.23 4.95
N ASN A 61 -0.03 -5.99 5.36
CA ASN A 61 -0.07 -7.42 5.10
C ASN A 61 -0.04 -7.72 3.60
N TYR A 62 -0.80 -6.98 2.80
CA TYR A 62 -0.76 -7.07 1.35
C TYR A 62 0.66 -6.87 0.79
N PHE A 63 1.36 -5.80 1.21
CA PHE A 63 2.73 -5.54 0.76
C PHE A 63 3.74 -6.56 1.27
N SER A 64 3.51 -7.20 2.41
CA SER A 64 4.36 -8.27 2.95
C SER A 64 4.44 -9.50 2.06
N HIS A 65 3.48 -9.70 1.15
CA HIS A 65 3.50 -10.80 0.19
C HIS A 65 4.42 -10.54 -1.02
N TYR A 66 4.89 -9.31 -1.22
CA TYR A 66 5.74 -8.95 -2.36
C TYR A 66 7.19 -8.75 -1.92
N SER A 67 8.12 -9.40 -2.61
CA SER A 67 9.56 -9.24 -2.36
C SER A 67 10.09 -7.98 -3.06
N GLY A 68 10.37 -6.94 -2.28
CA GLY A 68 11.04 -5.74 -2.77
C GLY A 68 12.47 -6.01 -3.25
N LYS A 69 12.98 -5.18 -4.19
CA LYS A 69 14.30 -5.31 -4.86
C LYS A 69 15.51 -5.47 -3.91
N ARG A 70 15.38 -5.05 -2.65
CA ARG A 70 16.42 -5.17 -1.62
C ARG A 70 15.78 -5.69 -0.34
N ALA A 71 15.83 -7.00 -0.11
CA ALA A 71 15.59 -7.60 1.19
C ALA A 71 16.84 -7.43 2.06
N GLN A 72 16.96 -6.26 2.69
CA GLN A 72 17.81 -5.98 3.84
C GLN A 72 17.02 -5.07 4.78
#